data_AF-A0AAV2IAG5-F1
#
_entry.id   AF-A0AAV2IAG5-F1
#
_cell.length_a   1.000
_cell.length_b   1.000
_cell.length_c   1.000
_cell.angle_alpha   90.00
_cell.angle_beta   90.00
_cell.angle_gamma   90.00
#
_symmetry.space_group_name_H-M   'P 1'
#
loop_
_entity.id
_entity.type
_entity.pdbx_description
1 polymer ?
#
loop_
_entity_poly.entity_id
_entity_poly.type
_entity_poly.pdbx_seq_one_letter_code
_entity_poly.pdbx_strand_id
1 'polypeptide(L)'
;MASSENFEENINTFIKAKTGEQIYLDLTTENVIQLKPVCKRGSVPLGAFWVHVFQHSNNYPVYSYPYKRLYHAGRPFELQLRIDGISININLSSGYLIFKGSHVIDWFVSRFLGILEGYALPPGKSSKELRDQYTQEEMEALKRERKICYKQMIDEWPSNALKMEAKIMEAGRQTTNQEPISLEGFLKAEDLETYCPIADLLDEVEVTQQLVKLETGRVIQGNVLYRLWKSTLNSWLSDKDGKVYIITPHIDCDRLVDICQLFLKNRLTACLDTLCIPMSNLYGRFASVRSQAIQQFPPRDQVFIEYKIYSNVVYPVVDFVTSFIAMVKDGKARVLQTNTDFDRASFLTTTSVTVQYKEIDETEFLKAYLDPIIG
;
A
#
# COMPACT_ATOMS: atom_id res chain seq x y z
N MET A 1 18.95 25.22 8.18
CA MET A 1 18.07 25.70 7.09
C MET A 1 18.86 26.68 6.25
N ALA A 2 19.49 26.20 5.18
CA ALA A 2 19.99 27.05 4.09
C ALA A 2 18.82 27.24 3.10
N SER A 3 18.66 28.45 2.59
CA SER A 3 17.45 28.95 1.92
C SER A 3 17.10 28.20 0.61
N SER A 4 15.83 27.84 0.47
CA SER A 4 15.22 27.20 -0.71
C SER A 4 15.38 27.99 -2.02
N GLU A 5 15.56 29.32 -1.93
CA GLU A 5 15.69 30.22 -3.08
C GLU A 5 16.94 29.92 -3.94
N ASN A 6 18.04 29.52 -3.32
CA ASN A 6 19.30 29.26 -4.04
C ASN A 6 19.24 27.93 -4.83
N PHE A 7 18.34 27.01 -4.47
CA PHE A 7 18.23 25.70 -5.10
C PHE A 7 17.45 25.76 -6.43
N GLU A 8 16.33 26.49 -6.45
CA GLU A 8 15.53 26.68 -7.66
C GLU A 8 16.27 27.54 -8.70
N GLU A 9 17.00 28.57 -8.25
CA GLU A 9 17.81 29.43 -9.14
C GLU A 9 18.93 28.66 -9.83
N ASN A 10 19.59 27.73 -9.14
CA ASN A 10 20.62 26.86 -9.72
C ASN A 10 20.06 25.92 -10.80
N ILE A 11 18.91 25.29 -10.54
CA ILE A 11 18.24 24.43 -11.53
C ILE A 11 17.82 25.25 -12.76
N ASN A 12 17.22 26.42 -12.54
CA ASN A 12 16.79 27.31 -13.61
C ASN A 12 17.96 27.83 -14.46
N THR A 13 19.07 28.19 -13.82
CA THR A 13 20.29 28.65 -14.52
C THR A 13 20.86 27.55 -15.40
N PHE A 14 20.91 26.30 -14.90
CA PHE A 14 21.37 25.15 -15.66
C PHE A 14 20.50 24.85 -16.90
N ILE A 15 19.18 24.80 -16.72
CA ILE A 15 18.23 24.51 -17.80
C ILE A 15 18.25 25.62 -18.85
N LYS A 16 18.27 26.89 -18.42
CA LYS A 16 18.33 28.05 -19.32
C LYS A 16 19.62 28.06 -20.14
N ALA A 17 20.75 27.65 -19.57
CA ALA A 17 22.01 27.54 -20.30
C ALA A 17 22.02 26.43 -21.37
N LYS A 18 21.25 25.34 -21.17
CA LYS A 18 21.21 24.19 -22.08
C LYS A 18 20.08 24.22 -23.10
N THR A 19 18.94 24.81 -22.75
CA THR A 19 17.71 24.77 -23.55
C THR A 19 17.18 26.16 -23.90
N GLY A 20 17.65 27.22 -23.23
CA GLY A 20 17.10 28.58 -23.34
C GLY A 20 15.78 28.78 -22.59
N GLU A 21 15.25 27.74 -21.95
CA GLU A 21 13.95 27.76 -21.28
C GLU A 21 14.06 27.89 -19.76
N GLN A 22 12.96 28.29 -19.12
CA GLN A 22 12.84 28.40 -17.67
C GLN A 22 11.70 27.52 -17.17
N ILE A 23 11.84 27.07 -15.92
CA ILE A 23 10.87 26.24 -15.24
C ILE A 23 10.44 26.86 -13.91
N TYR A 24 9.27 26.47 -13.45
CA TYR A 24 8.76 26.73 -12.12
C TYR A 24 8.80 25.44 -11.31
N LEU A 25 9.41 25.50 -10.13
CA LEU A 25 9.43 24.38 -9.19
C LEU A 25 8.17 24.46 -8.32
N ASP A 26 7.25 23.54 -8.54
CA ASP A 26 6.04 23.41 -7.75
C ASP A 26 6.22 22.32 -6.69
N LEU A 27 6.30 22.77 -5.43
CA LEU A 27 6.38 21.94 -4.23
C LEU A 27 5.07 21.96 -3.42
N THR A 28 4.00 22.53 -3.98
CA THR A 28 2.72 22.71 -3.25
C THR A 28 2.02 21.40 -2.96
N THR A 29 2.31 20.36 -3.75
CA THR A 29 1.70 19.04 -3.61
C THR A 29 2.61 18.13 -2.79
N GLU A 30 2.10 17.64 -1.66
CA GLU A 30 2.85 16.71 -0.81
C GLU A 30 3.23 15.42 -1.57
N ASN A 31 4.45 14.93 -1.37
CA ASN A 31 5.00 13.73 -2.04
C ASN A 31 5.06 13.82 -3.57
N VAL A 32 4.91 15.02 -4.13
CA VAL A 32 5.01 15.26 -5.57
C VAL A 32 5.81 16.53 -5.82
N ILE A 33 6.88 16.40 -6.57
CA ILE A 33 7.63 17.56 -7.08
C ILE A 33 7.33 17.70 -8.56
N GLN A 34 6.90 18.88 -8.98
CA GLN A 34 6.61 19.16 -10.38
C GLN A 34 7.51 20.28 -10.89
N LEU A 35 8.25 20.01 -11.96
CA LEU A 35 8.99 21.02 -12.70
C LEU A 35 8.17 21.34 -13.94
N LYS A 36 7.61 22.55 -13.96
CA LYS A 36 6.68 23.01 -15.00
C LYS A 36 7.39 24.02 -15.90
N PRO A 37 7.34 23.88 -17.23
CA PRO A 37 7.79 24.96 -18.11
C PRO A 37 6.99 26.25 -17.83
N VAL A 38 7.66 27.39 -17.83
CA VAL A 38 7.01 28.70 -17.63
C VAL A 38 6.10 29.06 -18.83
N CYS A 39 6.32 28.44 -20.00
CA CYS A 39 5.51 28.67 -21.17
C CYS A 39 4.11 28.01 -21.05
N LYS A 40 3.04 28.80 -21.25
CA LYS A 40 1.64 28.35 -21.06
C LYS A 40 1.21 27.18 -21.96
N ARG A 41 1.92 26.91 -23.06
CA ARG A 41 1.60 25.83 -24.01
C ARG A 41 2.39 24.55 -23.75
N GLY A 42 3.28 24.52 -22.75
CA GLY A 42 4.24 23.45 -22.55
C GLY A 42 5.40 23.48 -23.55
N SER A 43 6.41 22.62 -23.33
CA SER A 43 7.60 22.54 -24.16
C SER A 43 8.01 21.11 -24.49
N VAL A 44 7.85 20.75 -25.77
CA VAL A 44 8.35 19.46 -26.30
C VAL A 44 9.88 19.36 -26.23
N PRO A 45 10.67 20.41 -26.59
CA PRO A 45 12.12 20.40 -26.39
C PRO A 45 12.53 20.12 -24.94
N LEU A 46 11.82 20.69 -23.96
CA LEU A 46 12.09 20.44 -22.55
C LEU A 46 11.77 19.00 -22.14
N GLY A 47 10.68 18.42 -22.66
CA GLY A 47 10.37 17.00 -22.48
C GLY A 47 11.45 16.08 -23.03
N ALA A 48 11.94 16.35 -24.25
CA ALA A 48 13.05 15.61 -24.85
C ALA A 48 14.37 15.79 -24.05
N PHE A 49 14.65 17.00 -23.59
CA PHE A 49 15.79 17.31 -22.73
C PHE A 49 15.78 16.45 -21.45
N TRP A 50 14.64 16.35 -20.77
CA TRP A 50 14.54 15.50 -19.57
C TRP A 50 14.82 14.03 -19.87
N VAL A 51 14.33 13.51 -20.99
CA VAL A 51 14.66 12.14 -21.42
C VAL A 51 16.17 11.98 -21.58
N HIS A 52 16.84 12.92 -22.23
CA HIS A 52 18.30 12.86 -22.41
C HIS A 52 19.08 12.97 -21.11
N VAL A 53 18.62 13.79 -20.16
CA VAL A 53 19.22 13.92 -18.83
C VAL A 53 19.12 12.60 -18.07
N PHE A 54 17.93 12.01 -17.96
CA PHE A 54 17.76 10.77 -17.19
C PHE A 54 18.41 9.56 -17.87
N GLN A 55 18.33 9.46 -19.20
CA GLN A 55 18.91 8.35 -19.96
C GLN A 55 20.41 8.49 -20.22
N HIS A 56 21.05 9.56 -19.75
CA HIS A 56 22.48 9.76 -19.92
C HIS A 56 23.29 8.63 -19.29
N SER A 57 24.45 8.32 -19.88
CA SER A 57 25.31 7.22 -19.43
C SER A 57 25.77 7.35 -17.98
N ASN A 58 25.83 8.58 -17.46
CA ASN A 58 26.29 8.89 -16.11
C ASN A 58 25.14 8.89 -15.07
N ASN A 59 23.90 8.72 -15.52
CA ASN A 59 22.69 8.79 -14.69
C ASN A 59 21.97 7.43 -14.71
N TYR A 60 20.85 7.32 -15.42
CA TYR A 60 20.04 6.09 -15.49
C TYR A 60 19.96 5.59 -16.94
N PRO A 61 21.05 5.02 -17.50
CA PRO A 61 21.08 4.57 -18.89
C PRO A 61 20.00 3.52 -19.15
N VAL A 62 19.41 3.58 -20.35
CA VAL A 62 18.27 2.73 -20.78
C VAL A 62 18.57 1.23 -20.66
N TYR A 63 19.82 0.84 -20.82
CA TYR A 63 20.25 -0.56 -20.75
C TYR A 63 20.32 -1.09 -19.31
N SER A 64 20.45 -0.20 -18.31
CA SER A 64 20.60 -0.56 -16.90
C SER A 64 19.33 -0.36 -16.08
N TYR A 65 18.41 0.51 -16.54
CA TYR A 65 17.19 0.84 -15.81
C TYR A 65 15.93 0.70 -16.67
N PRO A 66 14.84 0.11 -16.13
CA PRO A 66 13.61 -0.09 -16.88
C PRO A 66 12.82 1.22 -17.03
N TYR A 67 12.60 1.64 -18.28
CA TYR A 67 11.72 2.74 -18.63
C TYR A 67 10.40 2.22 -19.21
N LYS A 68 9.27 2.77 -18.76
CA LYS A 68 7.92 2.47 -19.26
C LYS A 68 7.39 3.65 -20.08
N ARG A 69 6.95 3.41 -21.31
CA ARG A 69 6.24 4.41 -22.12
C ARG A 69 4.74 4.26 -21.90
N LEU A 70 4.07 5.35 -21.55
CA LEU A 70 2.63 5.46 -21.37
C LEU A 70 2.04 6.22 -22.55
N TYR A 71 0.92 5.71 -23.09
CA TYR A 71 0.31 6.21 -24.32
C TYR A 71 -1.09 6.75 -24.03
N HIS A 72 -1.42 7.89 -24.65
CA HIS A 72 -2.80 8.38 -24.74
C HIS A 72 -3.13 8.59 -26.22
N ALA A 73 -4.26 8.03 -26.69
CA ALA A 73 -4.66 8.05 -28.10
C ALA A 73 -3.57 7.60 -29.11
N GLY A 74 -2.77 6.57 -28.76
CA GLY A 74 -1.82 5.94 -29.69
C GLY A 74 -0.47 6.65 -29.88
N ARG A 75 -0.14 7.70 -29.12
CA ARG A 75 1.20 8.30 -29.09
C ARG A 75 1.81 8.28 -27.68
N PRO A 76 3.15 8.07 -27.54
CA PRO A 76 3.79 8.06 -26.24
C PRO A 76 3.71 9.48 -25.66
N PHE A 77 2.99 9.61 -24.56
CA PHE A 77 2.68 10.89 -23.92
C PHE A 77 3.55 11.08 -22.67
N GLU A 78 3.84 9.99 -21.96
CA GLU A 78 4.64 10.01 -20.74
C GLU A 78 5.70 8.90 -20.75
N LEU A 79 6.91 9.22 -20.29
CA LEU A 79 7.97 8.28 -20.00
C LEU A 79 8.13 8.16 -18.49
N GLN A 80 7.94 6.96 -17.94
CA GLN A 80 8.09 6.68 -16.52
C GLN A 80 9.38 5.87 -16.26
N LEU A 81 10.18 6.32 -15.31
CA LEU A 81 11.31 5.63 -14.71
C LEU A 81 11.00 5.35 -13.24
N ARG A 82 11.24 4.13 -12.77
CA ARG A 82 11.14 3.79 -11.34
C ARG A 82 12.50 3.42 -10.81
N ILE A 83 12.99 4.21 -9.86
CA ILE A 83 14.32 4.07 -9.27
C ILE A 83 14.28 4.48 -7.80
N ASP A 84 15.06 3.80 -6.96
CA ASP A 84 15.22 4.16 -5.55
C ASP A 84 13.88 4.35 -4.79
N GLY A 85 12.83 3.63 -5.17
CA GLY A 85 11.49 3.78 -4.56
C GLY A 85 10.70 5.04 -4.96
N ILE A 86 11.17 5.83 -5.93
CA ILE A 86 10.42 6.94 -6.53
C ILE A 86 10.04 6.66 -7.99
N SER A 87 8.95 7.26 -8.45
CA SER A 87 8.59 7.30 -9.87
C SER A 87 8.88 8.67 -10.46
N ILE A 88 9.64 8.70 -11.54
CA ILE A 88 9.94 9.90 -12.31
C ILE A 88 9.16 9.79 -13.61
N ASN A 89 8.25 10.73 -13.84
CA ASN A 89 7.42 10.78 -15.03
C ASN A 89 7.78 12.03 -15.84
N ILE A 90 8.05 11.83 -17.12
CA ILE A 90 8.39 12.89 -18.08
C ILE A 90 7.26 12.97 -19.09
N ASN A 91 6.54 14.08 -19.13
CA ASN A 91 5.56 14.34 -20.17
C ASN A 91 6.25 14.91 -21.41
N LEU A 92 6.23 14.16 -22.51
CA LEU A 92 6.96 14.52 -23.73
C LEU A 92 6.29 15.64 -24.52
N SER A 93 4.99 15.87 -24.31
CA SER A 93 4.23 16.89 -25.05
C SER A 93 4.24 18.25 -24.34
N SER A 94 4.20 18.24 -23.00
CA SER A 94 4.12 19.45 -22.20
C SER A 94 5.46 19.84 -21.58
N GLY A 95 6.45 18.96 -21.53
CA GLY A 95 7.74 19.21 -20.89
C GLY A 95 7.72 19.14 -19.37
N TYR A 96 6.63 18.63 -18.79
CA TYR A 96 6.47 18.49 -17.35
C TYR A 96 7.31 17.33 -16.86
N LEU A 97 8.06 17.56 -15.78
CA LEU A 97 8.78 16.52 -15.07
C LEU A 97 8.17 16.38 -13.69
N ILE A 98 7.65 15.20 -13.39
CA ILE A 98 6.90 14.91 -12.16
C ILE A 98 7.60 13.79 -11.42
N PHE A 99 8.07 14.09 -10.23
CA PHE A 99 8.57 13.10 -9.29
C PHE A 99 7.47 12.75 -8.32
N LYS A 100 7.24 11.47 -8.08
CA LYS A 100 6.28 10.97 -7.09
C LYS A 100 6.94 9.92 -6.23
N GLY A 101 6.80 10.03 -4.92
CA GLY A 101 7.37 9.07 -3.99
C GLY A 101 7.37 9.60 -2.57
N SER A 102 7.43 8.69 -1.61
CA SER A 102 7.35 9.00 -0.18
C SER A 102 8.54 9.80 0.34
N HIS A 103 9.71 9.65 -0.26
CA HIS A 103 10.95 10.37 0.07
C HIS A 103 11.37 11.27 -1.09
N VAL A 104 10.41 11.73 -1.91
CA VAL A 104 10.71 12.43 -3.14
C VAL A 104 11.44 13.75 -2.90
N ILE A 105 11.12 14.48 -1.82
CA ILE A 105 11.78 15.75 -1.50
C ILE A 105 13.24 15.50 -1.09
N ASP A 106 13.48 14.54 -0.21
CA ASP A 106 14.85 14.18 0.23
C ASP A 106 15.67 13.61 -0.91
N TRP A 107 15.08 12.73 -1.72
CA TRP A 107 15.72 12.20 -2.93
C TRP A 107 16.04 13.35 -3.90
N PHE A 108 15.11 14.29 -4.11
CA PHE A 108 15.27 15.38 -5.05
C PHE A 108 16.35 16.36 -4.59
N VAL A 109 16.33 16.79 -3.33
CA VAL A 109 17.35 17.68 -2.77
C VAL A 109 18.73 17.02 -2.74
N SER A 110 18.82 15.72 -2.44
CA SER A 110 20.10 15.01 -2.31
C SER A 110 20.70 14.52 -3.63
N ARG A 111 19.88 14.21 -4.63
CA ARG A 111 20.34 13.55 -5.88
C ARG A 111 20.12 14.36 -7.15
N PHE A 112 19.13 15.26 -7.20
CA PHE A 112 18.75 15.88 -8.47
C PHE A 112 19.83 16.79 -9.04
N LEU A 113 20.52 17.58 -8.22
CA LEU A 113 21.67 18.37 -8.68
C LEU A 113 22.80 17.48 -9.21
N GLY A 114 23.08 16.36 -8.55
CA GLY A 114 24.08 15.39 -9.02
C GLY A 114 23.73 14.78 -10.38
N ILE A 115 22.43 14.59 -10.66
CA ILE A 115 21.95 14.11 -11.97
C ILE A 115 22.19 15.17 -13.07
N LEU A 116 21.98 16.46 -12.77
CA LEU A 116 22.25 17.56 -13.69
C LEU A 116 23.76 17.72 -13.95
N GLU A 117 24.58 17.63 -12.90
CA GLU A 117 26.04 17.64 -13.00
C GLU A 117 26.56 16.44 -13.80
N GLY A 118 26.01 15.24 -13.56
CA GLY A 118 26.35 14.02 -14.29
C GLY A 118 26.03 14.09 -15.78
N TYR A 119 24.99 14.84 -16.18
CA TYR A 119 24.68 15.13 -17.57
C TYR A 119 25.65 16.14 -18.21
N ALA A 120 26.20 17.08 -17.44
CA ALA A 120 27.16 18.06 -17.93
C ALA A 120 28.58 17.51 -18.13
N LEU A 121 28.90 16.38 -17.49
CA LEU A 121 30.20 15.71 -17.63
C LEU A 121 30.27 14.84 -18.91
N PRO A 122 31.48 14.63 -19.46
CA PRO A 122 31.67 13.70 -20.58
C PRO A 122 31.14 12.30 -20.24
N PRO A 123 30.62 11.55 -21.23
CA PRO A 123 30.16 10.18 -21.02
C PRO A 123 31.24 9.31 -20.36
N GLY A 124 30.89 8.62 -19.27
CA GLY A 124 31.78 7.70 -18.55
C GLY A 124 32.62 8.33 -17.43
N LYS A 125 32.53 9.65 -17.20
CA LYS A 125 33.14 10.32 -16.04
C LYS A 125 32.07 10.63 -15.01
N SER A 126 31.80 9.68 -14.12
CA SER A 126 30.81 9.80 -13.04
C SER A 126 31.17 10.92 -12.05
N SER A 127 30.21 11.81 -11.73
CA SER A 127 30.32 12.78 -10.63
C SER A 127 30.08 12.06 -9.30
N LYS A 128 31.13 11.42 -8.76
CA LYS A 128 31.07 10.50 -7.61
C LYS A 128 30.19 9.29 -7.92
N GLU A 129 30.74 8.10 -7.71
CA GLU A 129 29.97 6.85 -7.68
C GLU A 129 28.63 7.09 -6.95
N LEU A 130 27.51 7.03 -7.68
CA LEU A 130 26.21 6.67 -7.11
C LEU A 130 26.43 5.25 -6.57
N ARG A 131 27.05 5.15 -5.38
CA ARG A 131 27.63 3.90 -4.88
C ARG A 131 26.56 2.81 -4.86
N ASP A 132 26.75 1.81 -5.71
CA ASP A 132 26.18 0.50 -5.52
C ASP A 132 26.65 -0.03 -4.16
N GLN A 133 25.72 -0.27 -3.25
CA GLN A 133 26.02 -0.82 -1.92
C GLN A 133 26.17 -2.35 -1.94
N TYR A 134 26.05 -3.02 -3.11
CA TYR A 134 25.99 -4.47 -3.19
C TYR A 134 27.30 -5.11 -3.64
N THR A 135 27.66 -6.19 -2.97
CA THR A 135 28.82 -7.03 -3.20
C THR A 135 28.66 -7.93 -4.43
N GLN A 136 29.77 -8.48 -4.92
CA GLN A 136 29.84 -9.26 -6.17
C GLN A 136 28.94 -10.52 -6.15
N GLU A 137 28.78 -11.13 -4.97
CA GLU A 137 27.88 -12.28 -4.76
C GLU A 137 26.39 -11.89 -4.82
N GLU A 138 26.02 -10.70 -4.34
CA GLU A 138 24.65 -10.16 -4.41
C GLU A 138 24.26 -9.83 -5.85
N MET A 139 25.22 -9.38 -6.67
CA MET A 139 24.98 -9.11 -8.08
C MET A 139 24.80 -10.40 -8.91
N GLU A 140 25.45 -11.50 -8.52
CA GLU A 140 25.28 -12.82 -9.15
C GLU A 140 23.99 -13.53 -8.73
N ALA A 141 23.51 -13.29 -7.50
CA ALA A 141 22.19 -13.74 -7.04
C ALA A 141 21.06 -13.00 -7.80
N LEU A 142 21.17 -11.69 -7.95
CA LEU A 142 20.23 -10.86 -8.74
C LEU A 142 20.18 -11.29 -10.22
N LYS A 143 21.32 -11.66 -10.82
CA LYS A 143 21.36 -12.18 -12.20
C LYS A 143 20.74 -13.57 -12.33
N ARG A 144 20.80 -14.42 -11.30
CA ARG A 144 20.14 -15.74 -11.25
C ARG A 144 18.62 -15.60 -11.13
N GLU A 145 18.14 -14.72 -10.26
CA GLU A 145 16.70 -14.43 -10.13
C GLU A 145 16.12 -13.79 -11.39
N ARG A 146 16.86 -12.86 -12.03
CA ARG A 146 16.45 -12.24 -13.30
C ARG A 146 16.24 -13.26 -14.42
N LYS A 147 17.01 -14.36 -14.45
CA LYS A 147 16.88 -15.46 -15.43
C LYS A 147 15.68 -16.37 -15.16
N ILE A 148 15.29 -16.54 -13.90
CA ILE A 148 14.12 -17.33 -13.48
C ILE A 148 12.82 -16.56 -13.78
N CYS A 149 12.76 -15.27 -13.43
CA CYS A 149 11.65 -14.39 -13.77
C CYS A 149 11.43 -14.29 -15.29
N TYR A 150 12.50 -14.16 -16.09
CA TYR A 150 12.37 -14.04 -17.55
C TYR A 150 11.85 -15.32 -18.23
N LYS A 151 12.09 -16.49 -17.62
CA LYS A 151 11.63 -17.78 -18.14
C LYS A 151 10.15 -18.03 -17.80
N GLN A 152 9.71 -17.62 -16.61
CA GLN A 152 8.29 -17.64 -16.22
C GLN A 152 7.44 -16.62 -16.99
N MET A 153 8.04 -15.49 -17.41
CA MET A 153 7.35 -14.42 -18.15
C MET A 153 7.02 -14.77 -19.62
N ILE A 154 7.71 -15.74 -20.24
CA ILE A 154 7.46 -16.15 -21.64
C ILE A 154 6.37 -17.24 -21.73
N ASP A 155 6.26 -18.09 -20.72
CA ASP A 155 5.33 -19.24 -20.72
C ASP A 155 3.90 -18.87 -20.25
N GLU A 156 3.71 -17.75 -19.54
CA GLU A 156 2.41 -17.29 -18.99
C GLU A 156 1.94 -15.94 -19.57
N TRP A 157 2.10 -15.70 -20.87
CA TRP A 157 1.56 -14.48 -21.51
C TRP A 157 0.13 -14.71 -22.03
N PRO A 158 -0.94 -14.12 -21.46
CA PRO A 158 -2.29 -14.28 -22.00
C PRO A 158 -2.52 -13.32 -23.17
N SER A 159 -3.02 -13.85 -24.28
CA SER A 159 -3.26 -13.19 -25.56
C SER A 159 -4.47 -12.23 -25.58
N ASN A 160 -4.95 -11.73 -24.44
CA ASN A 160 -6.18 -10.92 -24.35
C ASN A 160 -5.91 -9.53 -23.77
N ALA A 161 -4.96 -8.81 -24.35
CA ALA A 161 -4.98 -7.35 -24.29
C ALA A 161 -5.98 -6.86 -25.35
N LEU A 162 -6.91 -5.98 -24.94
CA LEU A 162 -7.90 -5.27 -25.76
C LEU A 162 -9.26 -5.98 -25.95
N LYS A 163 -10.22 -5.63 -25.09
CA LYS A 163 -11.47 -5.01 -25.56
C LYS A 163 -11.88 -3.86 -24.62
N MET A 164 -11.95 -2.66 -25.20
CA MET A 164 -12.50 -1.45 -24.58
C MET A 164 -14.01 -1.59 -24.38
N GLU A 165 -14.50 -1.07 -23.26
CA GLU A 165 -15.60 -0.10 -23.13
C GLU A 165 -16.34 -0.32 -21.81
N ALA A 166 -16.01 0.47 -20.78
CA ALA A 166 -16.88 0.68 -19.63
C ALA A 166 -16.98 2.18 -19.37
N LYS A 167 -18.20 2.70 -19.54
CA LYS A 167 -18.55 4.11 -19.38
C LYS A 167 -18.40 4.52 -17.92
N ILE A 168 -17.64 5.58 -17.68
CA ILE A 168 -17.52 6.24 -16.38
C ILE A 168 -18.74 7.15 -16.22
N MET A 169 -19.56 6.91 -15.18
CA MET A 169 -20.45 7.94 -14.61
C MET A 169 -19.90 8.37 -13.26
N GLU A 170 -19.76 9.68 -13.07
CA GLU A 170 -19.54 10.31 -11.77
C GLU A 170 -20.88 10.46 -11.04
N ALA A 171 -20.95 10.01 -9.79
CA ALA A 171 -21.93 10.40 -8.78
C ALA A 171 -21.34 10.03 -7.40
N GLY A 172 -21.39 10.81 -6.33
CA GLY A 172 -21.92 12.14 -6.06
C GLY A 172 -21.63 12.42 -4.57
N ARG A 173 -21.36 13.67 -4.21
CA ARG A 173 -21.25 14.12 -2.82
C ARG A 173 -22.60 13.96 -2.13
N GLN A 174 -22.66 13.32 -0.96
CA GLN A 174 -23.74 13.54 0.00
C GLN A 174 -23.19 13.79 1.40
N THR A 175 -23.52 14.98 1.90
CA THR A 175 -23.45 15.43 3.29
C THR A 175 -24.54 14.76 4.11
N THR A 176 -24.20 14.18 5.25
CA THR A 176 -25.16 13.73 6.26
C THR A 176 -25.04 14.58 7.52
N ASN A 177 -26.02 15.47 7.70
CA ASN A 177 -26.39 16.01 9.00
C ASN A 177 -26.99 14.88 9.85
N GLN A 178 -26.59 14.75 11.12
CA GLN A 178 -27.29 13.92 12.09
C GLN A 178 -27.81 14.78 13.24
N GLU A 179 -29.10 14.60 13.55
CA GLU A 179 -29.78 15.11 14.74
C GLU A 179 -29.45 14.23 15.97
N PRO A 180 -29.48 14.76 17.20
CA PRO A 180 -29.11 14.01 18.40
C PRO A 180 -30.26 13.11 18.89
N ILE A 181 -29.94 11.86 19.21
CA ILE A 181 -30.85 10.85 19.75
C ILE A 181 -30.94 11.00 21.29
N SER A 182 -32.16 10.94 21.82
CA SER A 182 -32.51 11.04 23.25
C SER A 182 -31.96 9.87 24.09
N LEU A 183 -31.54 10.19 25.33
CA LEU A 183 -30.73 9.36 26.24
C LEU A 183 -31.55 8.51 27.24
N GLU A 184 -32.87 8.42 27.13
CA GLU A 184 -33.69 7.70 28.11
C GLU A 184 -33.94 6.25 27.67
N GLY A 185 -33.04 5.34 28.05
CA GLY A 185 -33.32 3.90 27.87
C GLY A 185 -32.19 2.90 28.12
N PHE A 186 -31.00 3.30 28.58
CA PHE A 186 -29.90 2.36 28.81
C PHE A 186 -29.60 2.13 30.30
N LEU A 187 -29.39 0.85 30.63
CA LEU A 187 -29.18 0.30 31.97
C LEU A 187 -28.02 1.00 32.70
N LYS A 188 -28.18 1.17 34.02
CA LYS A 188 -27.29 1.90 34.92
C LYS A 188 -25.86 1.35 34.92
N ALA A 189 -24.92 2.30 34.92
CA ALA A 189 -23.49 2.16 34.70
C ALA A 189 -22.67 1.72 35.94
N GLU A 190 -23.18 0.83 36.79
CA GLU A 190 -22.56 0.60 38.12
C GLU A 190 -21.76 -0.71 38.29
N ASP A 191 -21.56 -1.53 37.25
CA ASP A 191 -20.79 -2.79 37.37
C ASP A 191 -19.59 -2.94 36.40
N LEU A 192 -19.15 -1.90 35.69
CA LEU A 192 -18.05 -2.04 34.73
C LEU A 192 -16.96 -0.95 34.80
N GLU A 193 -16.79 -0.34 35.97
CA GLU A 193 -15.53 0.33 36.30
C GLU A 193 -14.59 -0.62 37.05
N THR A 194 -13.79 -1.39 36.30
CA THR A 194 -12.44 -1.75 36.76
C THR A 194 -11.62 -2.31 35.60
N TYR A 195 -10.67 -1.48 35.14
CA TYR A 195 -9.33 -1.85 34.68
C TYR A 195 -9.11 -3.30 34.17
N CYS A 196 -8.80 -3.49 32.88
CA CYS A 196 -8.02 -4.67 32.49
C CYS A 196 -7.14 -4.43 31.25
N PRO A 197 -5.80 -4.49 31.39
CA PRO A 197 -4.86 -4.51 30.27
C PRO A 197 -4.87 -5.93 29.69
N ILE A 198 -5.62 -6.20 28.63
CA ILE A 198 -5.70 -7.58 28.14
C ILE A 198 -4.49 -7.91 27.27
N ALA A 199 -3.47 -8.44 27.93
CA ALA A 199 -2.26 -9.03 27.36
C ALA A 199 -2.31 -10.57 27.22
N ASP A 200 -3.41 -11.24 27.57
CA ASP A 200 -3.48 -12.71 27.50
C ASP A 200 -4.44 -13.19 26.40
N LEU A 201 -3.86 -13.79 25.36
CA LEU A 201 -4.58 -14.59 24.37
C LEU A 201 -5.37 -15.68 25.10
N LEU A 202 -6.59 -15.95 24.63
CA LEU A 202 -7.35 -17.13 25.07
C LEU A 202 -6.61 -18.39 24.65
N ASP A 203 -6.71 -19.45 25.45
CA ASP A 203 -6.21 -20.75 25.03
C ASP A 203 -7.09 -21.35 23.91
N GLU A 204 -6.60 -22.40 23.24
CA GLU A 204 -7.29 -22.99 22.08
C GLU A 204 -8.67 -23.58 22.44
N VAL A 205 -8.82 -24.09 23.67
CA VAL A 205 -10.08 -24.67 24.16
C VAL A 205 -11.10 -23.57 24.40
N GLU A 206 -10.68 -22.47 25.05
CA GLU A 206 -11.48 -21.28 25.27
C GLU A 206 -11.91 -20.64 23.95
N VAL A 207 -11.00 -20.48 22.98
CA VAL A 207 -11.34 -19.96 21.64
C VAL A 207 -12.44 -20.81 21.02
N THR A 208 -12.27 -22.14 21.00
CA THR A 208 -13.26 -23.05 20.42
C THR A 208 -14.62 -22.94 21.11
N GLN A 209 -14.63 -22.91 22.45
CA GLN A 209 -15.86 -22.75 23.23
C GLN A 209 -16.57 -21.41 22.96
N GLN A 210 -15.81 -20.33 22.77
CA GLN A 210 -16.39 -19.02 22.44
C GLN A 210 -16.94 -19.01 21.00
N LEU A 211 -16.23 -19.59 20.04
CA LEU A 211 -16.69 -19.66 18.65
C LEU A 211 -17.99 -20.48 18.51
N VAL A 212 -18.11 -21.62 19.20
CA VAL A 212 -19.36 -22.42 19.21
C VAL A 212 -20.55 -21.61 19.74
N LYS A 213 -20.36 -20.76 20.75
CA LYS A 213 -21.43 -19.90 21.26
C LYS A 213 -21.91 -18.88 20.22
N LEU A 214 -21.09 -18.54 19.23
CA LEU A 214 -21.38 -17.54 18.20
C LEU A 214 -22.03 -18.10 16.94
N GLU A 215 -22.26 -19.41 16.83
CA GLU A 215 -22.89 -20.04 15.65
C GLU A 215 -24.26 -19.43 15.31
N THR A 216 -25.06 -19.16 16.35
CA THR A 216 -26.39 -18.54 16.22
C THR A 216 -26.36 -17.02 16.09
N GLY A 217 -25.17 -16.41 16.12
CA GLY A 217 -24.98 -14.96 16.20
C GLY A 217 -25.25 -14.43 17.62
N ARG A 218 -24.39 -13.54 18.11
CA ARG A 218 -24.58 -12.88 19.41
C ARG A 218 -24.19 -11.42 19.34
N VAL A 219 -24.77 -10.66 20.27
CA VAL A 219 -24.33 -9.31 20.58
C VAL A 219 -23.31 -9.39 21.72
N ILE A 220 -22.09 -8.91 21.48
CA ILE A 220 -21.02 -8.86 22.47
C ILE A 220 -20.40 -7.47 22.50
N GLN A 221 -19.62 -7.16 23.55
CA GLN A 221 -18.91 -5.88 23.62
C GLN A 221 -17.67 -5.89 22.72
N GLY A 222 -17.28 -4.72 22.20
CA GLY A 222 -16.10 -4.55 21.35
C GLY A 222 -14.80 -5.09 21.95
N ASN A 223 -14.58 -4.87 23.25
CA ASN A 223 -13.40 -5.37 23.97
C ASN A 223 -13.35 -6.91 24.08
N VAL A 224 -14.51 -7.55 24.27
CA VAL A 224 -14.64 -9.02 24.28
C VAL A 224 -14.38 -9.56 22.87
N LEU A 225 -14.95 -8.91 21.84
CA LEU A 225 -14.68 -9.23 20.44
C LEU A 225 -13.18 -9.12 20.14
N TYR A 226 -12.51 -8.06 20.58
CA TYR A 226 -11.10 -7.85 20.30
C TYR A 226 -10.22 -8.99 20.83
N ARG A 227 -10.47 -9.41 22.08
CA ARG A 227 -9.75 -10.55 22.68
C ARG A 227 -10.00 -11.84 21.89
N LEU A 228 -11.25 -12.09 21.52
CA LEU A 228 -11.62 -13.28 20.74
C LEU A 228 -11.02 -13.24 19.32
N TRP A 229 -11.11 -12.11 18.64
CA TRP A 229 -10.53 -11.85 17.31
C TRP A 229 -9.03 -12.11 17.30
N LYS A 230 -8.29 -11.52 18.26
CA LYS A 230 -6.83 -11.66 18.37
C LYS A 230 -6.43 -13.12 18.65
N SER A 231 -7.18 -13.80 19.52
CA SER A 231 -6.91 -15.19 19.89
C SER A 231 -7.24 -16.17 18.76
N THR A 232 -8.35 -15.94 18.06
CA THR A 232 -8.76 -16.71 16.88
C THR A 232 -7.73 -16.56 15.77
N LEU A 233 -7.31 -15.33 15.46
CA LEU A 233 -6.31 -15.08 14.42
C LEU A 233 -4.95 -15.70 14.78
N ASN A 234 -4.54 -15.65 16.05
CA ASN A 234 -3.32 -16.33 16.51
C ASN A 234 -3.40 -17.85 16.34
N SER A 235 -4.52 -18.47 16.72
CA SER A 235 -4.76 -19.91 16.53
C SER A 235 -4.71 -20.26 15.04
N TRP A 236 -5.37 -19.47 14.19
CA TRP A 236 -5.43 -19.74 12.76
C TRP A 236 -4.10 -19.59 12.04
N LEU A 237 -3.30 -18.58 12.39
CA LEU A 237 -1.96 -18.40 11.83
C LEU A 237 -0.95 -19.47 12.32
N SER A 238 -1.25 -20.18 13.41
CA SER A 238 -0.43 -21.30 13.88
C SER A 238 -0.64 -22.59 13.09
N ASP A 239 -1.73 -22.70 12.34
CA ASP A 239 -2.03 -23.87 11.49
C ASP A 239 -1.34 -23.74 10.13
N LYS A 240 -0.36 -24.61 9.87
CA LYS A 240 0.48 -24.60 8.65
C LYS A 240 -0.30 -24.86 7.35
N ASP A 241 -1.46 -25.53 7.44
CA ASP A 241 -2.25 -25.95 6.29
C ASP A 241 -3.45 -25.01 6.05
N GLY A 242 -3.64 -24.02 6.92
CA GLY A 242 -4.74 -23.06 6.85
C GLY A 242 -4.36 -21.79 6.09
N LYS A 243 -5.23 -21.34 5.17
CA LYS A 243 -5.13 -20.04 4.51
C LYS A 243 -5.99 -19.02 5.24
N VAL A 244 -5.39 -17.93 5.71
CA VAL A 244 -6.08 -16.89 6.47
C VAL A 244 -6.45 -15.71 5.57
N TYR A 245 -7.67 -15.21 5.75
CA TYR A 245 -8.24 -14.06 5.07
C TYR A 245 -8.68 -13.03 6.10
N ILE A 246 -8.35 -11.76 5.88
CA ILE A 246 -8.76 -10.64 6.73
C ILE A 246 -9.42 -9.58 5.84
N ILE A 247 -10.70 -9.31 6.06
CA ILE A 247 -11.51 -8.39 5.26
C ILE A 247 -12.11 -7.37 6.22
N THR A 248 -11.80 -6.09 6.02
CA THR A 248 -12.35 -5.00 6.86
C THR A 248 -12.41 -3.69 6.09
N PRO A 249 -13.50 -2.89 6.21
CA PRO A 249 -13.58 -1.56 5.62
C PRO A 249 -12.55 -0.62 6.24
N HIS A 250 -12.36 -0.69 7.56
CA HIS A 250 -11.42 0.17 8.29
C HIS A 250 -10.45 -0.63 9.16
N ILE A 251 -9.20 -0.15 9.20
CA ILE A 251 -8.16 -0.64 10.09
C ILE A 251 -7.23 0.51 10.47
N ASP A 252 -6.86 0.58 11.74
CA ASP A 252 -5.88 1.53 12.24
C ASP A 252 -4.46 0.95 12.29
N CYS A 253 -3.50 1.80 12.67
CA CYS A 253 -2.10 1.42 12.77
C CYS A 253 -1.88 0.32 13.82
N ASP A 254 -2.49 0.44 14.99
CA ASP A 254 -2.30 -0.49 16.11
C ASP A 254 -2.80 -1.90 15.77
N ARG A 255 -3.97 -2.01 15.12
CA ARG A 255 -4.55 -3.30 14.70
C ARG A 255 -3.77 -3.92 13.55
N LEU A 256 -3.24 -3.13 12.62
CA LEU A 256 -2.34 -3.65 11.59
C LEU A 256 -1.03 -4.17 12.21
N VAL A 257 -0.50 -3.49 13.23
CA VAL A 257 0.66 -3.95 14.01
C VAL A 257 0.34 -5.26 14.73
N ASP A 258 -0.82 -5.39 15.35
CA ASP A 258 -1.24 -6.64 15.99
C ASP A 258 -1.27 -7.81 15.00
N ILE A 259 -1.81 -7.63 13.78
CA ILE A 259 -1.80 -8.65 12.72
C ILE A 259 -0.35 -9.04 12.37
N CYS A 260 0.51 -8.05 12.13
CA CYS A 260 1.91 -8.27 11.81
C CYS A 260 2.65 -9.02 12.92
N GLN A 261 2.42 -8.68 14.19
CA GLN A 261 3.00 -9.38 15.34
C GLN A 261 2.54 -10.83 15.43
N LEU A 262 1.25 -11.10 15.25
CA LEU A 262 0.70 -12.46 15.25
C LEU A 262 1.28 -13.31 14.11
N PHE A 263 1.46 -12.72 12.93
CA PHE A 263 2.11 -13.37 11.80
C PHE A 263 3.59 -13.67 12.10
N LEU A 264 4.31 -12.69 12.65
CA LEU A 264 5.72 -12.83 13.03
C LEU A 264 5.96 -13.77 14.22
N LYS A 265 4.94 -14.05 15.04
CA LYS A 265 5.01 -15.10 16.06
C LYS A 265 4.95 -16.49 15.43
N ASN A 266 4.26 -16.63 14.31
CA ASN A 266 4.02 -17.89 13.60
C ASN A 266 4.74 -17.97 12.23
N ARG A 267 5.95 -17.38 12.09
CA ARG A 267 6.62 -17.18 10.77
C ARG A 267 6.75 -18.41 9.88
N LEU A 268 6.82 -19.60 10.48
CA LEU A 268 7.05 -20.86 9.78
C LEU A 268 5.75 -21.51 9.28
N THR A 269 4.61 -21.16 9.88
CA THR A 269 3.31 -21.79 9.64
C THR A 269 2.29 -20.82 9.05
N ALA A 270 2.42 -19.52 9.33
CA ALA A 270 1.46 -18.52 8.96
C ALA A 270 1.33 -18.36 7.43
N CYS A 271 0.12 -18.56 6.93
CA CYS A 271 -0.25 -18.28 5.54
C CYS A 271 -1.40 -17.27 5.52
N LEU A 272 -1.08 -16.01 5.23
CA LEU A 272 -2.05 -14.96 4.96
C LEU A 272 -2.23 -14.90 3.45
N ASP A 273 -3.42 -15.24 2.97
CA ASP A 273 -3.73 -15.30 1.54
C ASP A 273 -4.24 -13.94 1.06
N THR A 274 -5.16 -13.32 1.80
CA THR A 274 -5.73 -12.02 1.44
C THR A 274 -5.87 -11.10 2.66
N LEU A 275 -5.40 -9.86 2.50
CA LEU A 275 -5.71 -8.73 3.36
C LEU A 275 -6.49 -7.69 2.54
N CYS A 276 -7.82 -7.71 2.65
CA CYS A 276 -8.69 -6.83 1.88
C CYS A 276 -9.08 -5.59 2.68
N ILE A 277 -8.53 -4.44 2.26
CA ILE A 277 -8.76 -3.13 2.89
C ILE A 277 -8.87 -2.07 1.79
N PRO A 278 -9.86 -1.17 1.82
CA PRO A 278 -9.95 -0.04 0.90
C PRO A 278 -8.68 0.81 0.82
N MET A 279 -8.40 1.39 -0.37
CA MET A 279 -7.23 2.29 -0.55
C MET A 279 -7.25 3.50 0.39
N SER A 280 -8.44 3.95 0.79
CA SER A 280 -8.66 4.96 1.82
C SER A 280 -9.71 4.46 2.79
N ASN A 281 -9.44 4.61 4.08
CA ASN A 281 -10.33 4.22 5.17
C ASN A 281 -10.52 5.40 6.15
N LEU A 282 -11.22 5.19 7.27
CA LEU A 282 -11.46 6.22 8.29
C LEU A 282 -10.17 6.90 8.79
N TYR A 283 -9.04 6.20 8.76
CA TYR A 283 -7.73 6.65 9.24
C TYR A 283 -6.86 7.26 8.12
N GLY A 284 -7.43 7.51 6.95
CA GLY A 284 -6.77 8.11 5.80
C GLY A 284 -6.38 7.08 4.73
N ARG A 285 -5.33 7.37 3.97
CA ARG A 285 -4.84 6.41 2.95
C ARG A 285 -4.26 5.19 3.64
N PHE A 286 -4.67 3.99 3.22
CA PHE A 286 -4.13 2.75 3.78
C PHE A 286 -2.61 2.65 3.64
N ALA A 287 -2.05 3.22 2.56
CA ALA A 287 -0.59 3.34 2.40
C ALA A 287 0.10 4.07 3.57
N SER A 288 -0.53 5.10 4.14
CA SER A 288 0.00 5.82 5.31
C SER A 288 -0.10 4.99 6.58
N VAL A 289 -1.23 4.31 6.79
CA VAL A 289 -1.40 3.36 7.91
C VAL A 289 -0.33 2.26 7.85
N ARG A 290 -0.10 1.71 6.65
CA ARG A 290 0.94 0.71 6.37
C ARG A 290 2.34 1.21 6.68
N SER A 291 2.68 2.43 6.23
CA SER A 291 3.98 3.06 6.48
C SER A 291 4.21 3.35 7.96
N GLN A 292 3.19 3.74 8.71
CA GLN A 292 3.30 3.95 10.16
C GLN A 292 3.44 2.62 10.91
N ALA A 293 2.66 1.60 10.53
CA ALA A 293 2.70 0.29 11.16
C ALA A 293 4.06 -0.40 10.97
N ILE A 294 4.62 -0.36 9.75
CA ILE A 294 5.89 -1.04 9.46
C ILE A 294 7.08 -0.45 10.22
N GLN A 295 7.05 0.85 10.50
CA GLN A 295 8.12 1.53 11.25
C GLN A 295 8.22 1.07 12.71
N GLN A 296 7.19 0.40 13.24
CA GLN A 296 7.20 -0.16 14.60
C GLN A 296 8.00 -1.48 14.70
N PHE A 297 8.42 -2.04 13.57
CA PHE A 297 9.18 -3.30 13.51
C PHE A 297 10.66 -3.06 13.20
N PRO A 298 11.57 -3.94 13.63
CA PRO A 298 12.98 -3.85 13.23
C PRO A 298 13.15 -4.11 11.72
N PRO A 299 14.16 -3.53 11.04
CA PRO A 299 14.31 -3.61 9.58
C PRO A 299 14.23 -5.02 8.99
N ARG A 300 14.77 -6.03 9.69
CA ARG A 300 14.68 -7.44 9.29
C ARG A 300 13.23 -7.93 9.18
N ASP A 301 12.39 -7.54 10.12
CA ASP A 301 10.99 -7.95 10.17
C ASP A 301 10.14 -7.11 9.22
N GLN A 302 10.52 -5.86 8.96
CA GLN A 302 9.88 -5.00 7.96
C GLN A 302 9.89 -5.66 6.58
N VAL A 303 11.06 -6.11 6.11
CA VAL A 303 11.20 -6.78 4.81
C VAL A 303 10.32 -8.04 4.73
N PHE A 304 10.26 -8.80 5.83
CA PHE A 304 9.43 -9.99 5.89
C PHE A 304 7.93 -9.68 5.86
N ILE A 305 7.50 -8.65 6.60
CA ILE A 305 6.12 -8.14 6.58
C ILE A 305 5.74 -7.65 5.17
N GLU A 306 6.61 -6.90 4.50
CA GLU A 306 6.34 -6.41 3.14
C GLU A 306 6.14 -7.56 2.16
N TYR A 307 6.99 -8.59 2.26
CA TYR A 307 6.94 -9.72 1.34
C TYR A 307 5.82 -10.72 1.63
N LYS A 308 5.43 -10.93 2.90
CA LYS A 308 4.46 -11.96 3.30
C LYS A 308 3.07 -11.45 3.66
N ILE A 309 2.94 -10.17 4.02
CA ILE A 309 1.66 -9.57 4.42
C ILE A 309 1.24 -8.53 3.40
N TYR A 310 2.10 -7.55 3.10
CA TYR A 310 1.71 -6.42 2.25
C TYR A 310 1.62 -6.75 0.75
N SER A 311 2.31 -7.80 0.30
CA SER A 311 2.14 -8.38 -1.04
C SER A 311 0.77 -8.99 -1.28
N ASN A 312 0.09 -9.40 -0.19
CA ASN A 312 -1.24 -10.01 -0.19
C ASN A 312 -2.36 -8.99 0.08
N VAL A 313 -2.04 -7.69 0.03
CA VAL A 313 -3.04 -6.63 0.13
C VAL A 313 -3.83 -6.57 -1.17
N VAL A 314 -5.14 -6.74 -1.08
CA VAL A 314 -6.08 -6.63 -2.19
C VAL A 314 -7.02 -5.46 -1.92
N TYR A 315 -7.23 -4.62 -2.93
CA TYR A 315 -8.20 -3.53 -2.83
C TYR A 315 -9.56 -4.02 -3.33
N PRO A 316 -10.65 -3.77 -2.58
CA PRO A 316 -11.98 -4.17 -2.99
C PRO A 316 -12.41 -3.44 -4.27
N VAL A 317 -13.24 -4.09 -5.08
CA VAL A 317 -13.86 -3.50 -6.29
C VAL A 317 -15.18 -2.80 -5.98
N VAL A 318 -15.77 -3.06 -4.81
CA VAL A 318 -16.99 -2.43 -4.32
C VAL A 318 -16.85 -1.98 -2.87
N ASP A 319 -17.66 -1.01 -2.46
CA ASP A 319 -17.77 -0.64 -1.05
C ASP A 319 -18.51 -1.74 -0.27
N PHE A 320 -18.03 -2.02 0.93
CA PHE A 320 -18.62 -2.99 1.84
C PHE A 320 -18.54 -2.47 3.28
N VAL A 321 -19.44 -2.96 4.13
CA VAL A 321 -19.56 -2.52 5.54
C VAL A 321 -19.34 -3.66 6.54
N THR A 322 -19.12 -4.87 6.05
CA THR A 322 -18.98 -6.06 6.88
C THR A 322 -17.50 -6.38 7.08
N SER A 323 -17.10 -6.68 8.31
CA SER A 323 -15.76 -7.16 8.59
C SER A 323 -15.79 -8.64 8.94
N PHE A 324 -14.81 -9.38 8.46
CA PHE A 324 -14.64 -10.78 8.85
C PHE A 324 -13.19 -11.22 8.76
N ILE A 325 -12.86 -12.21 9.58
CA ILE A 325 -11.68 -13.03 9.37
C ILE A 325 -12.15 -14.43 8.98
N ALA A 326 -11.40 -15.10 8.11
CA ALA A 326 -11.66 -16.49 7.77
C ALA A 326 -10.38 -17.32 7.73
N MET A 327 -10.51 -18.61 8.03
CA MET A 327 -9.52 -19.64 7.69
C MET A 327 -10.15 -20.63 6.72
N VAL A 328 -9.48 -20.86 5.59
CA VAL A 328 -9.82 -21.96 4.67
C VAL A 328 -8.85 -23.11 4.86
N LYS A 329 -9.38 -24.30 5.11
CA LYS A 329 -8.63 -25.55 5.28
C LYS A 329 -9.50 -26.73 4.88
N ASP A 330 -8.91 -27.70 4.18
CA ASP A 330 -9.56 -28.97 3.81
C ASP A 330 -10.92 -28.79 3.10
N GLY A 331 -11.03 -27.79 2.21
CA GLY A 331 -12.26 -27.49 1.47
C GLY A 331 -13.36 -26.79 2.28
N LYS A 332 -13.07 -26.39 3.53
CA LYS A 332 -14.00 -25.66 4.39
C LYS A 332 -13.45 -24.31 4.79
N ALA A 333 -14.33 -23.33 4.93
CA ALA A 333 -14.05 -22.01 5.45
C ALA A 333 -14.71 -21.81 6.81
N ARG A 334 -13.89 -21.45 7.81
CA ARG A 334 -14.34 -21.00 9.13
C ARG A 334 -14.31 -19.48 9.15
N VAL A 335 -15.47 -18.85 9.31
CA VAL A 335 -15.65 -17.40 9.17
C VAL A 335 -16.13 -16.81 10.49
N LEU A 336 -15.40 -15.84 11.02
CA LEU A 336 -15.83 -14.99 12.13
C LEU A 336 -16.19 -13.61 11.57
N GLN A 337 -17.48 -13.34 11.48
CA GLN A 337 -18.06 -12.14 10.90
C GLN A 337 -18.57 -11.19 11.97
N THR A 338 -18.41 -9.88 11.74
CA THR A 338 -18.96 -8.83 12.60
C THR A 338 -19.41 -7.62 11.78
N ASN A 339 -20.26 -6.78 12.38
CA ASN A 339 -20.75 -5.53 11.81
C ASN A 339 -19.93 -4.30 12.22
N THR A 340 -18.74 -4.51 12.79
CA THR A 340 -17.83 -3.44 13.25
C THR A 340 -16.48 -3.56 12.55
N ASP A 341 -15.74 -2.47 12.49
CA ASP A 341 -14.42 -2.43 11.88
C ASP A 341 -13.31 -3.01 12.77
N PHE A 342 -12.16 -3.31 12.16
CA PHE A 342 -10.97 -3.76 12.90
C PHE A 342 -10.12 -2.57 13.34
N ASP A 343 -10.65 -1.77 14.27
CA ASP A 343 -9.96 -0.59 14.76
C ASP A 343 -10.16 -0.35 16.27
N ARG A 344 -9.41 0.61 16.81
CA ARG A 344 -9.46 0.98 18.22
C ARG A 344 -10.85 1.43 18.66
N ALA A 345 -11.57 2.18 17.83
CA ALA A 345 -12.89 2.71 18.19
C ALA A 345 -13.91 1.57 18.33
N SER A 346 -13.84 0.59 17.45
CA SER A 346 -14.69 -0.60 17.44
C SER A 346 -14.34 -1.56 18.57
N PHE A 347 -13.05 -1.74 18.86
CA PHE A 347 -12.57 -2.74 19.80
C PHE A 347 -12.40 -2.25 21.24
N LEU A 348 -12.19 -0.96 21.50
CA LEU A 348 -12.00 -0.44 22.85
C LEU A 348 -13.21 0.29 23.41
N THR A 349 -14.32 0.33 22.67
CA THR A 349 -15.59 0.83 23.20
C THR A 349 -16.37 -0.29 23.89
N THR A 350 -17.25 0.10 24.81
CA THR A 350 -18.29 -0.78 25.37
C THR A 350 -19.48 -0.95 24.42
N THR A 351 -19.37 -0.40 23.20
CA THR A 351 -20.39 -0.52 22.17
C THR A 351 -20.65 -1.99 21.89
N SER A 352 -21.94 -2.32 21.81
CA SER A 352 -22.41 -3.66 21.53
C SER A 352 -22.36 -3.91 20.03
N VAL A 353 -21.70 -4.99 19.62
CA VAL A 353 -21.49 -5.39 18.23
C VAL A 353 -22.06 -6.77 17.99
N THR A 354 -22.58 -7.00 16.78
CA THR A 354 -23.08 -8.31 16.37
C THR A 354 -21.93 -9.13 15.80
N VAL A 355 -21.80 -10.36 16.27
CA VAL A 355 -20.73 -11.28 15.89
C VAL A 355 -21.32 -12.64 15.63
N GLN A 356 -20.90 -13.25 14.52
CA GLN A 356 -21.34 -14.58 14.13
C GLN A 356 -20.14 -15.41 13.68
N TYR A 357 -20.13 -16.68 14.08
CA TYR A 357 -19.17 -17.67 13.60
C TYR A 357 -19.89 -18.69 12.71
N LYS A 358 -19.31 -19.06 11.57
CA LYS A 358 -19.86 -20.10 10.68
C LYS A 358 -18.75 -20.99 10.12
N GLU A 359 -19.06 -22.26 9.93
CA GLU A 359 -18.28 -23.15 9.07
C GLU A 359 -19.11 -23.42 7.80
N ILE A 360 -18.55 -23.10 6.65
CA ILE A 360 -19.18 -23.23 5.32
C ILE A 360 -18.21 -23.88 4.34
N ASP A 361 -18.69 -24.31 3.18
CA ASP A 361 -17.82 -24.86 2.14
C ASP A 361 -16.96 -23.75 1.50
N GLU A 362 -15.73 -24.09 1.06
CA GLU A 362 -14.80 -23.14 0.44
C GLU A 362 -15.39 -22.47 -0.81
N THR A 363 -16.15 -23.23 -1.61
CA THR A 363 -16.81 -22.72 -2.82
C THR A 363 -17.92 -21.71 -2.48
N GLU A 364 -18.66 -21.94 -1.39
CA GLU A 364 -19.65 -21.00 -0.90
C GLU A 364 -18.99 -19.75 -0.32
N PHE A 365 -17.90 -19.91 0.43
CA PHE A 365 -17.11 -18.79 0.95
C PHE A 365 -16.61 -17.88 -0.17
N LEU A 366 -15.99 -18.44 -1.22
CA LEU A 366 -15.51 -17.67 -2.36
C LEU A 366 -16.67 -16.89 -3.00
N LYS A 367 -17.74 -17.60 -3.36
CA LYS A 367 -18.88 -17.02 -4.09
C LYS A 367 -19.68 -16.00 -3.28
N ALA A 368 -19.86 -16.22 -1.98
CA ALA A 368 -20.76 -15.42 -1.14
C ALA A 368 -20.05 -14.32 -0.33
N TYR A 369 -18.76 -14.50 -0.02
CA TYR A 369 -17.99 -13.53 0.78
C TYR A 369 -16.92 -12.80 -0.02
N LEU A 370 -16.14 -13.51 -0.85
CA LEU A 370 -15.00 -12.93 -1.54
C LEU A 370 -15.37 -12.30 -2.88
N ASP A 371 -15.92 -13.06 -3.83
CA ASP A 371 -16.27 -12.58 -5.18
C ASP A 371 -17.06 -11.27 -5.17
N PRO A 372 -18.07 -11.06 -4.29
CA PRO A 372 -18.80 -9.81 -4.25
C PRO A 372 -17.93 -8.60 -3.88
N ILE A 373 -16.81 -8.79 -3.18
CA ILE A 373 -15.93 -7.73 -2.66
C ILE A 373 -14.70 -7.54 -3.55
N ILE A 374 -14.09 -8.62 -4.05
CA ILE A 374 -12.80 -8.58 -4.75
C ILE A 374 -12.87 -8.78 -6.27
N GLY A 375 -13.99 -9.27 -6.81
CA GLY A 375 -14.27 -9.31 -8.26
C GLY A 375 -13.83 -10.58 -8.97
#